data_AF-A0A8H6HUN7-F1
#
_entry.id   AF-A0A8H6HUN7-F1
#
_cell.length_a   1.000
_cell.length_b   1.000
_cell.length_c   1.000
_cell.angle_alpha   90.00
_cell.angle_beta   90.00
_cell.angle_gamma   90.00
#
_symmetry.space_group_name_H-M   'P 1'
#
loop_
_entity.id
_entity.type
_entity.pdbx_description
1 polymer ?
#
loop_
_entity_poly.entity_id
_entity_poly.type
_entity_poly.pdbx_seq_one_letter_code
_entity_poly.pdbx_strand_id
1 'polypeptide(L)'
;MSCAHLSALARLQPPRLSQSVHREECTQCFDDQDSPLGIDVCLTCFNGGCLSSDRHHAQTHVKKTGHKFALNVKRKIKPSNPRSKEPHTKPNASPRREAKRALDYKRLRGAEHIDDGFESQSHPEYGSRHAQRKKAKSSPALVYDARVTSLTKSGNIPNT
;
A
#
# COMPACT_ATOMS: atom_id res chain seq x y z
N MET A 1 -24.22 0.41 30.69
CA MET A 1 -24.05 -1.05 30.89
C MET A 1 -22.84 -1.52 30.09
N SER A 2 -21.81 -2.03 30.76
CA SER A 2 -20.62 -2.60 30.10
C SER A 2 -20.94 -4.02 29.63
N CYS A 3 -20.71 -4.34 28.36
CA CYS A 3 -20.86 -5.71 27.90
C CYS A 3 -19.67 -6.56 28.40
N ALA A 4 -19.93 -7.82 28.76
CA ALA A 4 -18.90 -8.73 29.28
C ALA A 4 -17.70 -8.91 28.33
N HIS A 5 -17.91 -8.68 27.03
CA HIS A 5 -16.88 -8.79 26.00
C HIS A 5 -15.77 -7.73 26.12
N LEU A 6 -16.03 -6.56 26.72
CA LEU A 6 -15.02 -5.51 26.89
C LEU A 6 -13.86 -5.98 27.77
N SER A 7 -14.15 -6.73 28.84
CA SER A 7 -13.12 -7.34 29.69
C SER A 7 -12.24 -8.35 28.92
N ALA A 8 -12.82 -9.04 27.95
CA ALA A 8 -12.11 -10.02 27.13
C ALA A 8 -11.31 -9.35 26.01
N LEU A 9 -11.82 -8.26 25.43
CA LEU A 9 -11.09 -7.41 24.49
C LEU A 9 -9.84 -6.80 25.13
N ALA A 10 -9.93 -6.34 26.38
CA ALA A 10 -8.80 -5.75 27.11
C ALA A 10 -7.65 -6.72 27.37
N ARG A 11 -7.88 -8.04 27.25
CA ARG A 11 -6.85 -9.08 27.43
C ARG A 11 -6.12 -9.43 26.13
N LEU A 12 -6.58 -8.95 24.98
CA LEU A 12 -5.95 -9.23 23.69
C LEU A 12 -4.55 -8.65 23.65
N GLN A 13 -3.62 -9.42 23.06
CA GLN A 13 -2.23 -9.01 22.92
C GLN A 13 -1.95 -8.60 21.47
N PRO A 14 -1.10 -7.60 21.23
CA PRO A 14 -0.66 -7.27 19.88
C PRO A 14 0.14 -8.44 19.28
N PRO A 15 0.15 -8.57 17.94
CA PRO A 15 0.94 -9.59 17.27
C PRO A 15 2.44 -9.40 17.55
N ARG A 16 3.15 -10.51 17.69
CA ARG A 16 4.62 -10.50 17.82
C ARG A 16 5.26 -10.17 16.48
N LEU A 17 6.49 -9.64 16.50
CA LEU A 17 7.27 -9.35 15.28
C LEU A 17 7.45 -10.57 14.36
N SER A 18 7.53 -11.77 14.94
CA SER A 18 7.67 -13.04 14.21
C SER A 18 6.35 -13.68 13.80
N GLN A 19 5.21 -13.07 14.14
CA GLN A 19 3.90 -13.63 13.88
C GLN A 19 3.34 -13.10 12.56
N SER A 20 2.93 -14.01 11.68
CA SER A 20 2.28 -13.64 10.43
C SER A 20 0.89 -13.06 10.71
N VAL A 21 0.55 -11.96 10.01
CA VAL A 21 -0.76 -11.31 10.07
C VAL A 21 -1.37 -11.31 8.68
N HIS A 22 -2.40 -12.12 8.47
CA HIS A 22 -3.08 -12.30 7.20
C HIS A 22 -4.22 -11.31 7.04
N ARG A 23 -3.88 -10.04 6.75
CA ARG A 23 -4.85 -8.94 6.65
C ARG A 23 -5.36 -8.64 5.24
N GLU A 24 -4.68 -9.15 4.22
CA GLU A 24 -4.96 -8.80 2.83
C GLU A 24 -5.95 -9.78 2.17
N GLU A 25 -5.89 -11.07 2.56
CA GLU A 25 -6.64 -12.17 1.95
C GLU A 25 -7.11 -13.21 2.99
N CYS A 26 -8.13 -14.00 2.64
CA CYS A 26 -8.57 -15.14 3.44
C CYS A 26 -7.60 -16.33 3.32
N THR A 27 -7.21 -16.91 4.46
CA THR A 27 -6.26 -18.03 4.49
C THR A 27 -6.83 -19.37 3.97
N GLN A 28 -8.11 -19.44 3.59
CA GLN A 28 -8.77 -20.68 3.13
C GLN A 28 -9.18 -20.64 1.66
N CYS A 29 -9.67 -19.50 1.15
CA CYS A 29 -10.08 -19.35 -0.26
C CYS A 29 -9.31 -18.29 -1.03
N PHE A 30 -8.44 -17.52 -0.37
CA PHE A 30 -7.71 -16.42 -1.01
C PHE A 30 -8.63 -15.31 -1.57
N ASP A 31 -9.83 -15.15 -1.02
CA ASP A 31 -10.65 -13.96 -1.28
C ASP A 31 -9.98 -12.72 -0.67
N ASP A 32 -9.99 -11.61 -1.40
CA ASP A 32 -9.32 -10.37 -1.01
C ASP A 32 -10.22 -9.38 -0.25
N GLN A 33 -9.56 -8.46 0.47
CA GLN A 33 -10.16 -7.31 1.17
C GLN A 33 -10.79 -6.22 0.27
N ASP A 34 -10.73 -6.38 -1.05
CA ASP A 34 -11.36 -5.46 -2.02
C ASP A 34 -12.86 -5.70 -2.18
N SER A 35 -13.35 -6.85 -1.69
CA SER A 35 -14.78 -7.13 -1.66
C SER A 35 -15.53 -6.09 -0.80
N PRO A 36 -16.81 -5.79 -1.10
CA PRO A 36 -17.60 -4.87 -0.28
C PRO A 36 -17.73 -5.34 1.18
N LEU A 37 -17.56 -6.65 1.43
CA LEU A 37 -17.60 -7.25 2.75
C LEU A 37 -16.25 -7.22 3.48
N GLY A 38 -15.12 -7.14 2.75
CA GLY A 38 -13.78 -7.18 3.31
C GLY A 38 -13.37 -8.54 3.86
N ILE A 39 -12.32 -8.52 4.68
CA ILE A 39 -11.78 -9.68 5.38
C ILE A 39 -11.79 -9.43 6.89
N ASP A 40 -12.20 -10.44 7.66
CA ASP A 40 -12.13 -10.43 9.11
C ASP A 40 -10.82 -11.06 9.57
N VAL A 41 -9.96 -10.26 10.20
CA VAL A 41 -8.69 -10.70 10.78
C VAL A 41 -8.92 -11.05 12.25
N CYS A 42 -8.70 -12.29 12.63
CA CYS A 42 -8.81 -12.71 14.02
C CYS A 42 -7.82 -11.95 14.92
N LEU A 43 -8.29 -11.40 16.05
CA LEU A 43 -7.41 -10.69 17.00
C LEU A 43 -6.63 -11.62 17.94
N THR A 44 -6.87 -12.93 17.87
CA THR A 44 -6.16 -13.94 18.67
C THR A 44 -5.06 -14.63 17.86
N CYS A 45 -5.36 -15.06 16.63
CA CYS A 45 -4.41 -15.82 15.80
C CYS A 45 -4.02 -15.12 14.50
N PHE A 46 -4.56 -13.93 14.23
CA PHE A 46 -4.21 -13.09 13.07
C PHE A 46 -4.40 -13.74 11.69
N ASN A 47 -5.27 -14.74 11.60
CA ASN A 47 -5.70 -15.33 10.34
C ASN A 47 -6.87 -14.54 9.75
N GLY A 48 -6.86 -14.34 8.44
CA GLY A 48 -7.93 -13.70 7.68
C GLY A 48 -9.03 -14.68 7.29
N GLY A 49 -10.29 -14.30 7.52
CA GLY A 49 -11.48 -15.03 7.12
C GLY A 49 -12.40 -14.20 6.23
N CYS A 50 -12.87 -14.75 5.12
CA CYS A 50 -13.87 -14.08 4.30
C CYS A 50 -15.26 -14.11 4.93
N LEU A 51 -16.00 -13.03 4.69
CA LEU A 51 -17.38 -12.82 5.14
C LEU A 51 -18.43 -13.23 4.09
N SER A 52 -18.00 -13.84 2.98
CA SER A 52 -18.89 -14.31 1.91
C SER A 52 -19.95 -15.28 2.45
N SER A 53 -21.18 -15.12 1.97
CA SER A 53 -22.33 -15.98 2.27
C SER A 53 -22.23 -17.39 1.68
N ASP A 54 -21.23 -17.67 0.85
CA ASP A 54 -21.10 -19.00 0.26
C ASP A 54 -20.24 -19.90 1.15
N ARG A 55 -19.09 -19.38 1.59
CA ARG A 55 -18.07 -20.16 2.32
C ARG A 55 -18.01 -19.90 3.81
N HIS A 56 -18.43 -18.71 4.27
CA HIS A 56 -18.49 -18.35 5.69
C HIS A 56 -17.21 -18.65 6.49
N HIS A 57 -16.02 -18.39 5.94
CA HIS A 57 -14.76 -18.77 6.60
C HIS A 57 -14.53 -18.05 7.92
N ALA A 58 -14.92 -16.77 8.03
CA ALA A 58 -14.91 -16.05 9.31
C ALA A 58 -15.82 -16.73 10.35
N GLN A 59 -17.05 -17.12 9.98
CA GLN A 59 -17.97 -17.77 10.91
C GLN A 59 -17.49 -19.17 11.31
N THR A 60 -16.96 -19.93 10.36
CA THR A 60 -16.39 -21.26 10.61
C THR A 60 -15.18 -21.17 11.52
N HIS A 61 -14.35 -20.13 11.37
CA HIS A 61 -13.22 -19.88 12.25
C HIS A 61 -13.67 -19.71 13.71
N VAL A 62 -14.70 -18.90 13.98
CA VAL A 62 -15.25 -18.73 15.34
C VAL A 62 -15.77 -20.05 15.89
N LYS A 63 -16.51 -20.81 15.09
CA LYS A 63 -17.10 -22.10 15.52
C LYS A 63 -16.03 -23.14 15.89
N LYS A 64 -14.91 -23.18 15.16
CA LYS A 64 -13.84 -24.16 15.37
C LYS A 64 -12.86 -23.77 16.46
N THR A 65 -12.48 -22.50 16.53
CA THR A 65 -11.42 -22.02 17.45
C THR A 65 -11.96 -21.37 18.72
N GLY A 66 -13.22 -20.92 18.69
CA GLY A 66 -13.79 -20.10 19.76
C GLY A 66 -13.24 -18.67 19.80
N HIS A 67 -12.45 -18.23 18.83
CA HIS A 67 -11.99 -16.83 18.76
C HIS A 67 -13.17 -15.92 18.40
N LYS A 68 -13.57 -15.05 19.34
CA LYS A 68 -14.80 -14.24 19.22
C LYS A 68 -14.58 -12.85 18.64
N PHE A 69 -13.33 -12.42 18.57
CA PHE A 69 -12.96 -11.06 18.18
C PHE A 69 -12.19 -11.06 16.87
N ALA A 70 -12.70 -10.29 15.93
CA ALA A 70 -12.05 -10.04 14.66
C ALA A 70 -12.07 -8.54 14.31
N LEU A 71 -11.10 -8.13 13.53
CA LEU A 71 -11.01 -6.81 12.92
C LEU A 71 -11.36 -6.94 11.44
N ASN A 72 -12.43 -6.29 11.04
CA ASN A 72 -12.81 -6.21 9.64
C ASN A 72 -11.92 -5.19 8.91
N VAL A 73 -11.23 -5.62 7.87
CA VAL A 73 -10.34 -4.80 7.02
C VAL A 73 -10.95 -4.71 5.63
N LYS A 74 -11.20 -3.46 5.19
CA LYS A 74 -11.70 -3.15 3.84
C LYS A 74 -10.85 -2.06 3.21
N ARG A 75 -10.45 -2.27 1.95
CA ARG A 75 -9.88 -1.19 1.16
C ARG A 75 -10.99 -0.39 0.50
N LYS A 76 -10.86 0.93 0.61
CA LYS A 76 -11.70 1.88 -0.13
C LYS A 76 -10.80 2.77 -0.98
N ILE A 77 -11.28 3.08 -2.18
CA ILE A 77 -10.65 4.07 -3.04
C ILE A 77 -10.74 5.42 -2.32
N LYS A 78 -9.60 6.05 -2.07
CA LYS A 78 -9.58 7.42 -1.54
C LYS A 78 -10.29 8.31 -2.55
N PRO A 79 -11.34 9.05 -2.17
CA PRO A 79 -11.99 9.97 -3.09
C PRO A 79 -10.93 10.97 -3.58
N SER A 80 -10.68 11.00 -4.88
CA SER A 80 -9.81 12.01 -5.46
C SER A 80 -10.48 13.35 -5.22
N ASN A 81 -9.81 14.25 -4.51
CA ASN A 81 -10.29 15.61 -4.37
C ASN A 81 -10.45 16.18 -5.79
N PRO A 82 -11.63 16.66 -6.23
CA PRO A 82 -11.84 17.17 -7.59
C PRO A 82 -10.96 18.39 -7.94
N ARG A 83 -10.11 18.87 -7.03
CA ARG A 83 -9.26 20.06 -7.17
C ARG A 83 -7.89 19.83 -7.81
N SER A 84 -7.72 18.83 -8.67
CA SER A 84 -6.45 18.61 -9.41
C SER A 84 -6.64 18.33 -10.90
N LYS A 85 -7.65 18.95 -11.52
CA LYS A 85 -7.63 19.22 -12.97
C LYS A 85 -6.96 20.57 -13.25
N GLU A 86 -5.77 20.83 -12.70
CA GLU A 86 -4.90 21.82 -13.33
C GLU A 86 -4.06 21.09 -14.38
N PRO A 87 -4.04 21.56 -15.64
CA PRO A 87 -3.19 20.97 -16.66
C PRO A 87 -1.75 21.05 -16.16
N HIS A 88 -1.03 19.94 -16.28
CA HIS A 88 0.39 19.85 -15.91
C HIS A 88 1.24 20.86 -16.71
N THR A 89 1.30 22.11 -16.27
CA THR A 89 2.44 22.97 -16.56
C THR A 89 3.58 22.44 -15.70
N LYS A 90 4.54 21.84 -16.40
CA LYS A 90 5.78 21.33 -15.80
C LYS A 90 6.37 22.45 -14.93
N PRO A 91 6.65 22.24 -13.63
CA PRO A 91 7.41 23.24 -12.89
C PRO A 91 8.79 23.32 -13.51
N ASN A 92 9.12 24.52 -13.98
CA ASN A 92 10.46 24.91 -14.39
C ASN A 92 11.46 24.53 -13.29
N ALA A 93 12.66 24.14 -13.71
CA ALA A 93 13.71 23.66 -12.83
C ALA A 93 13.93 24.64 -11.66
N SER A 94 14.01 24.10 -10.45
CA SER A 94 14.32 24.86 -9.23
C SER A 94 15.54 25.77 -9.44
N PRO A 95 15.50 27.05 -8.98
CA PRO A 95 16.59 28.02 -9.16
C PRO A 95 17.97 27.51 -8.72
N ARG A 96 17.99 26.56 -7.79
CA ARG A 96 19.20 25.92 -7.25
C ARG A 96 19.97 25.10 -8.29
N ARG A 97 19.28 24.50 -9.27
CA ARG A 97 19.92 23.68 -10.33
C ARG A 97 20.57 24.55 -11.39
N GLU A 98 19.98 25.70 -11.68
CA GLU A 98 20.48 26.65 -12.68
C GLU A 98 21.75 27.34 -12.18
N ALA A 99 21.80 27.73 -10.90
CA ALA A 99 23.00 28.28 -10.28
C ALA A 99 24.20 27.30 -10.30
N LYS A 100 23.96 26.00 -10.04
CA LYS A 100 25.03 24.99 -10.09
C LYS A 100 25.56 24.79 -11.51
N ARG A 101 24.67 24.76 -12.51
CA ARG A 101 25.05 24.64 -13.92
C ARG A 101 25.84 25.86 -14.42
N ALA A 102 25.50 27.06 -13.96
CA ALA A 102 26.22 28.29 -14.29
C ALA A 102 27.63 28.32 -13.67
N LEU A 103 27.79 27.81 -12.44
CA LEU A 103 29.11 27.67 -11.81
C LEU A 103 29.98 26.63 -12.52
N ASP A 104 29.40 25.50 -12.91
CA ASP A 104 30.11 24.46 -13.66
C ASP A 104 30.60 24.99 -15.02
N TYR A 105 29.79 25.79 -15.73
CA TYR A 105 30.18 26.42 -16.99
C TYR A 105 31.35 27.42 -16.87
N LYS A 106 31.35 28.23 -15.80
CA LYS A 106 32.47 29.15 -15.52
C LYS A 106 33.75 28.42 -15.13
N ARG A 107 33.66 27.25 -14.50
CA ARG A 107 34.82 26.41 -14.17
C ARG A 107 35.48 25.82 -15.41
N LEU A 108 34.68 25.40 -16.39
CA LEU A 108 35.20 24.83 -17.64
C LEU A 108 35.90 25.90 -18.51
N ARG A 109 35.39 27.13 -18.54
CA ARG A 109 35.96 28.22 -19.36
C ARG A 109 37.16 28.96 -18.70
N GLY A 110 37.57 28.54 -17.50
CA GLY A 110 38.73 29.11 -16.79
C GLY A 110 40.04 28.36 -17.05
N ALA A 111 40.03 27.34 -17.91
CA ALA A 111 41.17 26.43 -18.15
C ALA A 111 41.66 26.48 -19.60
N GLU A 112 41.75 27.69 -20.18
CA GLU A 112 42.27 27.88 -21.54
C GLU A 112 43.56 28.71 -21.46
N HIS A 113 44.71 28.05 -21.33
CA HIS A 113 46.01 28.64 -21.63
C HIS A 113 46.98 27.57 -22.15
N ILE A 114 47.28 27.68 -23.46
CA ILE A 114 48.52 27.35 -24.18
C ILE A 114 48.82 25.88 -24.57
N ASP A 115 48.67 25.68 -25.89
CA ASP A 115 49.61 25.19 -26.91
C ASP A 115 49.90 23.70 -27.20
N ASP A 116 49.88 23.49 -28.51
CA ASP A 116 50.61 22.54 -29.36
C ASP A 116 50.19 21.07 -29.45
N GLY A 117 49.42 20.81 -30.51
CA GLY A 117 49.84 19.86 -31.53
C GLY A 117 49.40 18.41 -31.37
N PHE A 118 49.24 17.77 -32.53
CA PHE A 118 49.26 16.33 -32.76
C PHE A 118 47.91 15.59 -32.89
N GLU A 119 47.53 15.50 -34.16
CA GLU A 119 47.21 14.27 -34.90
C GLU A 119 46.00 13.42 -34.48
N SER A 120 45.04 13.47 -35.41
CA SER A 120 43.83 12.68 -35.57
C SER A 120 44.03 11.18 -35.44
N GLN A 121 43.34 10.55 -34.47
CA GLN A 121 42.86 9.18 -34.63
C GLN A 121 41.42 9.02 -34.11
N SER A 122 40.59 8.50 -35.01
CA SER A 122 39.17 8.17 -34.90
C SER A 122 38.85 7.21 -33.75
N HIS A 123 37.85 7.56 -32.93
CA HIS A 123 37.21 6.63 -31.99
C HIS A 123 35.91 6.03 -32.57
N PRO A 124 35.60 4.76 -32.25
CA PRO A 124 34.48 4.01 -32.83
C PRO A 124 33.12 4.44 -32.26
N GLU A 125 32.11 4.35 -33.12
CA GLU A 125 30.71 4.62 -32.81
C GLU A 125 30.20 3.76 -31.64
N TYR A 126 29.85 4.39 -30.52
CA TYR A 126 29.12 3.75 -29.43
C TYR A 126 27.63 4.03 -29.59
N GLY A 127 26.88 3.00 -30.02
CA GLY A 127 25.45 3.07 -30.26
C GLY A 127 24.63 3.51 -29.04
N SER A 128 23.78 4.52 -29.26
CA SER A 128 22.76 4.98 -28.32
C SER A 128 21.71 3.89 -28.05
N ARG A 129 21.77 3.24 -26.88
CA ARG A 129 20.64 2.45 -26.38
C ARG A 129 19.65 3.39 -25.69
N HIS A 130 18.58 3.73 -26.41
CA HIS A 130 17.40 4.36 -25.83
C HIS A 130 16.74 3.43 -24.80
N ALA A 131 17.03 3.63 -23.52
CA ALA A 131 16.28 3.01 -22.43
C ALA A 131 14.92 3.72 -22.31
N GLN A 132 13.89 3.13 -22.91
CA GLN A 132 12.50 3.53 -22.70
C GLN A 132 12.11 3.26 -21.24
N ARG A 133 12.20 4.29 -20.41
CA ARG A 133 11.76 4.26 -19.02
C ARG A 133 10.23 4.22 -19.01
N LYS A 134 9.66 3.01 -18.94
CA LYS A 134 8.23 2.78 -18.76
C LYS A 134 7.77 3.54 -17.51
N LYS A 135 6.88 4.53 -17.70
CA LYS A 135 6.28 5.31 -16.61
C LYS A 135 5.51 4.35 -15.70
N ALA A 136 5.98 4.20 -14.46
CA ALA A 136 5.20 3.56 -13.40
C ALA A 136 3.93 4.40 -13.21
N LYS A 137 2.77 3.81 -13.54
CA LYS A 137 1.46 4.38 -13.24
C LYS A 137 1.37 4.46 -11.72
N SER A 138 1.24 5.67 -11.19
CA SER A 138 1.06 5.92 -9.76
C SER A 138 -0.24 5.27 -9.30
N SER A 139 -0.14 4.21 -8.50
CA SER A 139 -1.29 3.57 -7.87
C SER A 139 -2.02 4.54 -6.95
N PRO A 140 -3.37 4.55 -6.93
CA PRO A 140 -4.13 5.43 -6.04
C PRO A 140 -3.85 5.07 -4.57
N ALA A 141 -3.75 6.09 -3.72
CA ALA A 141 -3.59 5.92 -2.29
C ALA A 141 -4.83 5.18 -1.73
N LEU A 142 -4.65 3.92 -1.30
CA LEU A 142 -5.70 3.10 -0.70
C LEU A 142 -5.85 3.45 0.78
N VAL A 143 -7.09 3.50 1.28
CA VAL A 143 -7.40 3.77 2.70
C VAL A 143 -8.08 2.54 3.29
N TYR A 144 -7.68 2.17 4.52
CA TYR A 144 -8.24 1.06 5.28
C TYR A 144 -9.33 1.57 6.25
N ASP A 145 -10.50 0.96 6.23
CA ASP A 145 -11.57 1.13 7.24
C ASP A 145 -11.54 -0.12 8.14
N ALA A 146 -11.27 0.06 9.43
CA ALA A 146 -11.05 -1.03 10.38
C ALA A 146 -12.14 -1.01 11.46
N ARG A 147 -12.98 -2.05 11.52
CA ARG A 147 -14.07 -2.16 12.52
C ARG A 147 -13.93 -3.45 13.32
N VAL A 148 -13.93 -3.33 14.65
CA VAL A 148 -13.91 -4.50 15.54
C VAL A 148 -15.34 -5.03 15.67
N THR A 149 -15.55 -6.29 15.27
CA THR A 149 -16.84 -6.97 15.38
C THR A 149 -16.74 -8.07 16.43
N SER A 150 -17.73 -8.12 17.33
CA SER A 150 -17.93 -9.24 18.24
C SER A 150 -18.91 -10.20 17.58
N LEU A 151 -18.43 -11.35 17.11
CA LEU A 151 -19.27 -12.37 16.48
C LEU A 151 -19.98 -13.17 17.58
N THR A 152 -21.10 -12.65 18.07
CA THR A 152 -21.97 -13.40 18.99
C THR A 152 -22.89 -14.33 18.22
N LYS A 153 -23.04 -15.54 18.76
CA LYS A 153 -23.93 -16.60 18.29
C LYS A 153 -25.39 -16.20 18.51
N SER A 154 -25.96 -15.37 17.64
CA SER A 154 -27.41 -15.10 17.63
C SER A 154 -27.98 -15.51 16.28
N GLY A 155 -28.30 -16.80 16.16
CA GLY A 155 -29.26 -17.26 15.17
C GLY A 155 -30.61 -16.64 15.53
N ASN A 156 -30.99 -15.62 14.76
CA ASN A 156 -32.33 -15.05 14.81
C ASN A 156 -33.21 -16.00 13.98
N ILE A 157 -33.98 -16.86 14.67
CA ILE A 157 -35.06 -17.61 14.04
C ILE A 157 -36.22 -16.61 13.91
N PRO A 158 -36.69 -16.25 12.69
CA PRO A 158 -37.93 -15.52 12.57
C PRO A 158 -39.07 -16.45 13.03
N ASN A 159 -39.77 -16.02 14.07
CA ASN A 159 -41.00 -16.64 14.52
C ASN A 159 -42.11 -16.23 13.53
N THR A 160 -42.60 -17.18 12.75
CA THR A 160 -43.90 -17.15 12.06
C THR A 160 -44.49 -18.55 12.10
#